data_AF-A0A7Y3M944-F1
#
_entry.id   AF-A0A7Y3M944-F1
#
_cell.length_a   1.000
_cell.length_b   1.000
_cell.length_c   1.000
_cell.angle_alpha   90.00
_cell.angle_beta   90.00
_cell.angle_gamma   90.00
#
_symmetry.space_group_name_H-M   'P 1'
#
loop_
_entity.id
_entity.type
_entity.pdbx_description
1 polymer ?
#
loop_
_entity_poly.entity_id
_entity_poly.type
_entity_poly.pdbx_seq_one_letter_code
_entity_poly.pdbx_strand_id
1 'polypeptide(L)'
;MDRSPRLLIWASAFYALLAMLAWAFARWTGHPLTVLPEAEVQLGPATAGLCGIAGGLVLVGLSRGFTHATASGAALAEGLRSLLPPLRRGEAWWLALVSGVAEEALFRGALQPQLGLLLTALLFGGAHFVPRRPFAIWAAFAVLAGVLFGLLYQATGSLMAPIAAHVVVNGLNLYWLNPRRG
;
A
#
# COMPACT_ATOMS: atom_id res chain seq x y z
N MET A 1 -0.86 -17.03 24.64
CA MET A 1 -1.84 -17.28 23.56
C MET A 1 -1.35 -16.60 22.30
N ASP A 2 -1.03 -17.38 21.26
CA ASP A 2 -0.52 -16.86 19.98
C ASP A 2 -1.61 -15.99 19.33
N ARG A 3 -1.42 -14.66 19.32
CA ARG A 3 -2.40 -13.69 18.81
C ARG A 3 -2.35 -13.56 17.28
N SER A 4 -1.35 -14.16 16.61
CA SER A 4 -1.15 -14.01 15.16
C SER A 4 -2.29 -14.57 14.29
N PRO A 5 -2.94 -15.71 14.61
CA PRO A 5 -3.96 -16.28 13.72
C PRO A 5 -5.23 -15.41 13.66
N ARG A 6 -5.64 -14.84 14.81
CA ARG A 6 -6.83 -13.97 14.86
C ARG A 6 -6.61 -12.67 14.10
N LEU A 7 -5.42 -12.08 14.19
CA LEU A 7 -5.08 -10.87 13.45
C LEU A 7 -5.21 -11.11 11.94
N LEU A 8 -4.66 -12.22 11.43
CA LEU A 8 -4.69 -12.51 10.00
C LEU A 8 -6.10 -12.72 9.47
N ILE A 9 -6.96 -13.39 10.23
CA ILE A 9 -8.36 -13.58 9.85
C ILE A 9 -9.06 -12.23 9.75
N TRP A 10 -8.96 -11.39 10.78
CA TRP A 10 -9.62 -10.08 10.78
C TRP A 10 -9.06 -9.14 9.71
N ALA A 11 -7.74 -9.10 9.53
CA ALA A 11 -7.11 -8.32 8.47
C ALA A 11 -7.57 -8.79 7.08
N SER A 12 -7.58 -10.11 6.84
CA SER A 12 -8.02 -10.67 5.57
C SER A 12 -9.50 -10.38 5.31
N ALA A 13 -10.36 -10.48 6.34
CA ALA A 13 -11.77 -10.14 6.23
C ALA A 13 -12.00 -8.65 5.92
N PHE A 14 -11.26 -7.77 6.60
CA PHE A 14 -11.29 -6.33 6.34
C PHE A 14 -10.88 -6.01 4.90
N TYR A 15 -9.75 -6.55 4.43
CA TYR A 15 -9.27 -6.31 3.08
C TYR A 15 -10.15 -6.95 2.00
N ALA A 16 -10.77 -8.10 2.27
CA ALA A 16 -11.77 -8.68 1.38
C ALA A 16 -13.00 -7.76 1.25
N LEU A 17 -13.49 -7.20 2.36
CA LEU A 17 -14.59 -6.24 2.34
C LEU A 17 -14.22 -4.97 1.54
N LEU A 18 -13.00 -4.48 1.72
CA LEU A 18 -12.50 -3.31 0.99
C LEU A 18 -12.42 -3.57 -0.52
N ALA A 19 -11.93 -4.74 -0.92
CA ALA A 19 -11.88 -5.15 -2.33
C ALA A 19 -13.29 -5.33 -2.92
N MET A 20 -14.24 -5.88 -2.15
CA MET A 20 -15.64 -5.98 -2.58
C MET A 20 -16.29 -4.60 -2.76
N LEU A 21 -16.01 -3.65 -1.86
CA LEU A 21 -16.45 -2.26 -2.00
C LEU A 21 -15.88 -1.60 -3.25
N ALA A 22 -14.58 -1.77 -3.50
CA ALA A 22 -13.93 -1.27 -4.71
C ALA A 22 -14.56 -1.84 -5.98
N TRP A 23 -14.80 -3.15 -6.00
CA TRP A 23 -15.47 -3.82 -7.11
C TRP A 23 -16.90 -3.33 -7.32
N ALA A 24 -17.69 -3.21 -6.26
CA ALA A 24 -19.07 -2.73 -6.33
C ALA A 24 -19.12 -1.28 -6.85
N PHE A 25 -18.21 -0.43 -6.39
CA PHE A 25 -18.10 0.95 -6.86
C PHE A 25 -17.72 1.03 -8.34
N ALA A 26 -16.71 0.26 -8.78
CA ALA A 26 -16.33 0.20 -10.19
C ALA A 26 -17.48 -0.29 -11.10
N ARG A 27 -18.27 -1.26 -10.62
CA ARG A 27 -19.49 -1.69 -11.33
C ARG A 27 -20.56 -0.61 -11.40
N TRP A 28 -20.72 0.17 -10.33
CA TRP A 28 -21.69 1.26 -10.27
C TRP A 28 -21.32 2.43 -11.18
N THR A 29 -20.04 2.80 -11.26
CA THR A 29 -19.56 3.87 -12.13
C THR A 29 -19.34 3.43 -13.58
N GLY A 30 -19.37 2.12 -13.86
CA GLY A 30 -19.11 1.56 -15.19
C GLY A 30 -17.63 1.58 -15.60
N HIS A 31 -16.73 1.94 -14.67
CA HIS A 31 -15.31 2.04 -14.94
C HIS A 31 -14.60 0.70 -14.68
N PRO A 32 -13.71 0.22 -15.56
CA PRO A 32 -12.93 -0.97 -15.28
C PRO A 32 -12.02 -0.74 -14.07
N LEU A 33 -11.94 -1.76 -13.21
CA LEU A 33 -11.20 -1.69 -11.94
C LEU A 33 -9.69 -1.85 -12.16
N THR A 34 -9.28 -2.68 -13.11
CA THR A 34 -7.89 -3.15 -13.24
C THR A 34 -7.07 -2.39 -14.27
N VAL A 35 -7.73 -1.58 -15.09
CA VAL A 35 -7.12 -0.86 -16.22
C VAL A 35 -7.67 0.56 -16.19
N LEU A 36 -6.83 1.53 -16.51
CA LEU A 36 -7.24 2.91 -16.74
C LEU A 36 -7.41 3.12 -18.26
N PRO A 37 -8.64 3.15 -18.79
CA PRO A 37 -8.88 3.24 -20.23
C PRO A 37 -8.29 4.48 -20.87
N GLU A 38 -8.26 5.59 -20.13
CA GLU A 38 -7.80 6.90 -20.58
C GLU A 38 -6.27 7.05 -20.49
N ALA A 39 -5.55 6.02 -20.01
CA ALA A 39 -4.09 6.07 -19.97
C ALA A 39 -3.51 6.05 -21.39
N GLU A 40 -2.50 6.90 -21.63
CA GLU A 40 -1.80 6.98 -22.92
C GLU A 40 -1.08 5.67 -23.26
N VAL A 41 -0.59 4.95 -22.24
CA VAL A 41 0.11 3.68 -22.37
C VAL A 41 -0.68 2.59 -21.64
N GLN A 42 -0.89 1.45 -22.29
CA GLN A 42 -1.44 0.25 -21.67
C GLN A 42 -0.43 -0.90 -21.72
N LEU A 43 0.25 -1.11 -20.60
CA LEU A 43 1.17 -2.24 -20.44
C LEU A 43 0.42 -3.51 -20.03
N GLY A 44 0.90 -4.65 -20.51
CA GLY A 44 0.46 -5.95 -20.01
C GLY A 44 0.74 -6.08 -18.49
N PRO A 45 -0.07 -6.86 -17.74
CA PRO A 45 0.04 -6.94 -16.28
C PRO A 45 1.44 -7.31 -15.78
N ALA A 46 2.14 -8.21 -16.46
CA ALA A 46 3.49 -8.63 -16.08
C ALA A 46 4.49 -7.46 -16.15
N THR A 47 4.53 -6.74 -17.28
CA THR A 47 5.45 -5.59 -17.47
C THR A 47 5.10 -4.45 -16.53
N ALA A 48 3.81 -4.15 -16.36
CA ALA A 48 3.35 -3.16 -15.38
C ALA A 48 3.77 -3.54 -13.96
N GLY A 49 3.63 -4.81 -13.58
CA GLY A 49 4.09 -5.33 -12.31
C GLY A 49 5.59 -5.15 -12.09
N LEU A 50 6.43 -5.36 -13.12
CA LEU A 50 7.87 -5.11 -13.05
C LEU A 50 8.19 -3.62 -12.82
N CYS A 51 7.51 -2.72 -13.53
CA CYS A 51 7.62 -1.27 -13.28
C CYS A 51 7.22 -0.92 -11.84
N GLY A 52 6.15 -1.55 -11.35
CA GLY A 52 5.69 -1.46 -9.96
C GLY A 52 6.72 -1.90 -8.94
N ILE A 53 7.32 -3.08 -9.13
CA ILE A 53 8.39 -3.61 -8.28
C ILE A 53 9.56 -2.63 -8.24
N ALA A 54 10.01 -2.12 -9.39
CA ALA A 54 11.10 -1.15 -9.46
C ALA A 54 10.76 0.14 -8.69
N GLY A 55 9.57 0.70 -8.90
CA GLY A 55 9.11 1.89 -8.16
C GLY A 55 8.99 1.65 -6.66
N GLY A 56 8.48 0.49 -6.25
CA GLY A 56 8.39 0.07 -4.85
C GLY A 56 9.76 -0.07 -4.19
N LEU A 57 10.73 -0.66 -4.87
CA LEU A 57 12.11 -0.79 -4.38
C LEU A 57 12.79 0.58 -4.20
N VAL A 58 12.57 1.52 -5.12
CA VAL A 58 13.06 2.90 -4.98
C VAL A 58 12.44 3.56 -3.74
N LEU A 59 11.11 3.47 -3.57
CA LEU A 59 10.43 4.04 -2.42
C LEU A 59 10.91 3.44 -1.10
N VAL A 60 11.15 2.12 -1.08
CA VAL A 60 11.73 1.43 0.07
C VAL A 60 13.16 1.91 0.35
N GLY A 61 14.00 2.08 -0.67
CA GLY A 61 15.35 2.62 -0.51
C GLY A 61 15.33 4.01 0.12
N LEU A 62 14.44 4.89 -0.36
CA LEU A 62 14.25 6.24 0.18
C LEU A 62 13.73 6.21 1.62
N SER A 63 12.72 5.39 1.92
CA SER A 63 12.16 5.29 3.27
C SER A 63 13.19 4.77 4.26
N ARG A 64 14.00 3.77 3.88
CA ARG A 64 15.11 3.28 4.69
C ARG A 64 16.19 4.31 4.90
N GLY A 65 16.58 5.02 3.83
CA GLY A 65 17.53 6.11 3.91
C GLY A 65 17.07 7.15 4.93
N PHE A 66 15.78 7.54 4.88
CA PHE A 66 15.18 8.45 5.85
C PHE A 66 15.17 7.89 7.28
N THR A 67 14.83 6.61 7.47
CA THR A 67 14.85 5.95 8.79
C THR A 67 16.25 5.92 9.39
N HIS A 68 17.28 5.69 8.59
CA HIS A 68 18.67 5.63 9.07
C HIS A 68 19.31 7.02 9.24
N ALA A 69 18.90 8.00 8.43
CA ALA A 69 19.50 9.33 8.44
C ALA A 69 18.86 10.30 9.45
N THR A 70 17.65 10.01 9.95
CA THR A 70 16.89 10.97 10.77
C THR A 70 16.38 10.36 12.07
N ALA A 71 16.43 11.13 13.16
CA ALA A 71 15.85 10.74 14.45
C ALA A 71 14.34 10.50 14.36
N SER A 72 13.64 11.30 13.56
CA SER A 72 12.20 11.18 13.34
C SER A 72 11.83 9.90 12.59
N GLY A 73 12.62 9.50 11.60
CA GLY A 73 12.44 8.24 10.87
C GLY A 73 12.70 7.01 11.75
N ALA A 74 13.74 7.05 12.59
CA ALA A 74 14.01 6.02 13.58
C ALA A 74 12.87 5.90 14.62
N ALA A 75 12.39 7.04 15.14
CA ALA A 75 11.27 7.07 16.08
C ALA A 75 9.96 6.54 15.48
N LEU A 76 9.69 6.85 14.20
CA LEU A 76 8.55 6.28 13.49
C LEU A 76 8.68 4.76 13.35
N ALA A 77 9.86 4.26 12.94
CA ALA A 77 10.09 2.83 12.79
C ALA A 77 9.87 2.07 14.11
N GLU A 78 10.39 2.60 15.23
CA GLU A 78 10.15 2.01 16.56
C GLU A 78 8.68 2.08 16.97
N GLY A 79 8.02 3.20 16.69
CA GLY A 79 6.58 3.37 16.91
C GLY A 79 5.76 2.31 16.15
N LEU A 80 6.00 2.12 14.85
CA LEU A 80 5.31 1.10 14.05
C LEU A 80 5.64 -0.32 14.53
N ARG A 81 6.90 -0.60 14.86
CA ARG A 81 7.32 -1.88 15.43
C ARG A 81 6.56 -2.23 16.70
N SER A 82 6.33 -1.25 17.58
CA SER A 82 5.58 -1.45 18.83
C SER A 82 4.10 -1.81 18.64
N LEU A 83 3.53 -1.48 17.47
CA LEU A 83 2.14 -1.80 17.11
C LEU A 83 2.00 -3.19 16.48
N LEU A 84 3.10 -3.75 15.96
CA LEU A 84 3.10 -5.02 15.26
C LEU A 84 3.32 -6.19 16.25
N PRO A 85 2.43 -7.19 16.28
CA PRO A 85 2.75 -8.44 16.95
C PRO A 85 3.85 -9.19 16.20
N PRO A 86 4.55 -10.16 16.84
CA PRO A 86 5.53 -10.99 16.15
C PRO A 86 4.88 -11.83 15.04
N LEU A 87 5.21 -11.52 13.79
CA LEU A 87 4.72 -12.21 12.60
C LEU A 87 5.72 -13.28 12.14
N ARG A 88 5.24 -14.35 11.53
CA ARG A 88 6.08 -15.22 10.68
C ARG A 88 6.32 -14.51 9.35
N ARG A 89 7.40 -14.86 8.66
CA ARG A 89 7.74 -14.25 7.35
C ARG A 89 6.58 -14.39 6.35
N GLY A 90 5.94 -15.56 6.29
CA GLY A 90 4.79 -15.79 5.43
C GLY A 90 3.57 -14.95 5.82
N GLU A 91 3.34 -14.69 7.11
CA GLU A 91 2.23 -13.86 7.59
C GLU A 91 2.43 -12.38 7.18
N ALA A 92 3.67 -11.87 7.25
CA ALA A 92 3.99 -10.52 6.81
C ALA A 92 3.77 -10.33 5.29
N TRP A 93 4.24 -11.27 4.48
CA TRP A 93 4.01 -11.23 3.03
C TRP A 93 2.55 -11.44 2.66
N TRP A 94 1.82 -12.27 3.40
CA TRP A 94 0.38 -12.41 3.24
C TRP A 94 -0.35 -11.10 3.49
N LEU A 95 -0.06 -10.42 4.61
CA LEU A 95 -0.63 -9.11 4.93
C LEU A 95 -0.31 -8.08 3.84
N ALA A 96 0.93 -8.03 3.38
CA ALA A 96 1.33 -7.13 2.30
C ALA A 96 0.59 -7.41 0.99
N LEU A 97 0.34 -8.69 0.67
CA LEU A 97 -0.41 -9.08 -0.52
C LEU A 97 -1.87 -8.66 -0.42
N VAL A 98 -2.56 -9.05 0.65
CA VAL A 98 -4.00 -8.75 0.80
C VAL A 98 -4.25 -7.26 0.96
N SER A 99 -3.39 -6.53 1.68
CA SER A 99 -3.50 -5.07 1.80
C SER A 99 -3.24 -4.38 0.48
N GLY A 100 -2.16 -4.75 -0.22
CA GLY A 100 -1.77 -4.15 -1.50
C GLY A 100 -2.85 -4.33 -2.57
N VAL A 101 -3.42 -5.53 -2.69
CA VAL A 101 -4.50 -5.76 -3.66
C VAL A 101 -5.75 -4.95 -3.32
N ALA A 102 -6.20 -4.99 -2.06
CA ALA A 102 -7.46 -4.38 -1.67
C ALA A 102 -7.41 -2.85 -1.65
N GLU A 103 -6.34 -2.28 -1.11
CA GLU A 103 -6.18 -0.83 -1.05
C GLU A 103 -5.97 -0.25 -2.44
N GLU A 104 -5.15 -0.87 -3.30
CA GLU A 104 -4.99 -0.36 -4.66
C GLU A 104 -6.27 -0.50 -5.49
N ALA A 105 -7.03 -1.59 -5.33
CA ALA A 105 -8.33 -1.70 -5.96
C ALA A 105 -9.26 -0.54 -5.55
N LEU A 106 -9.32 -0.18 -4.26
CA LEU A 106 -10.14 0.93 -3.81
C LEU A 106 -9.60 2.28 -4.29
N PHE A 107 -8.36 2.60 -3.95
CA PHE A 107 -7.84 3.94 -4.18
C PHE A 107 -7.53 4.18 -5.65
N ARG A 108 -6.87 3.25 -6.35
CA ARG A 108 -6.42 3.45 -7.73
C ARG A 108 -7.46 2.96 -8.73
N GLY A 109 -8.05 1.78 -8.49
CA GLY A 109 -9.05 1.22 -9.38
C GLY A 109 -10.40 1.95 -9.32
N ALA A 110 -10.89 2.26 -8.11
CA ALA A 110 -12.22 2.82 -7.93
C ALA A 110 -12.24 4.35 -7.76
N LEU A 111 -11.41 4.91 -6.88
CA LEU A 111 -11.48 6.34 -6.53
C LEU A 111 -10.70 7.25 -7.49
N GLN A 112 -9.47 6.89 -7.87
CA GLN A 112 -8.60 7.75 -8.69
C GLN A 112 -9.19 8.17 -10.03
N PRO A 113 -9.92 7.32 -10.80
CA PRO A 113 -10.54 7.74 -12.05
C PRO A 113 -11.61 8.80 -11.86
N GLN A 114 -12.22 8.87 -10.66
CA GLN A 114 -13.30 9.81 -10.34
C GLN A 114 -12.79 11.09 -9.67
N LEU A 115 -11.79 10.95 -8.78
CA LEU A 115 -11.32 12.01 -7.90
C LEU A 115 -9.99 12.63 -8.36
N GLY A 116 -9.31 11.99 -9.31
CA GLY A 116 -7.97 12.36 -9.75
C GLY A 116 -6.88 11.95 -8.76
N LEU A 117 -5.63 12.17 -9.17
CA LEU A 117 -4.42 11.73 -8.48
C LEU A 117 -4.29 12.35 -7.06
N LEU A 118 -4.36 13.68 -6.98
CA LEU A 118 -4.00 14.39 -5.73
C LEU A 118 -4.99 14.12 -4.62
N LEU A 119 -6.30 14.21 -4.89
CA LEU A 119 -7.32 13.96 -3.88
C LEU A 119 -7.27 12.50 -3.40
N THR A 120 -7.09 11.56 -4.31
CA THR A 120 -6.95 10.13 -3.96
C THR A 120 -5.71 9.88 -3.10
N ALA A 121 -4.56 10.49 -3.42
CA ALA A 121 -3.34 10.37 -2.62
C ALA A 121 -3.52 10.96 -1.21
N LEU A 122 -4.24 12.09 -1.08
CA LEU A 122 -4.57 12.68 0.21
C LEU A 122 -5.52 11.79 1.03
N LEU A 123 -6.54 11.20 0.40
CA LEU A 123 -7.45 10.24 1.05
C LEU A 123 -6.69 8.99 1.50
N PHE A 124 -5.77 8.48 0.68
CA PHE A 124 -4.89 7.37 1.04
C PHE A 124 -4.05 7.72 2.27
N GLY A 125 -3.37 8.87 2.28
CA GLY A 125 -2.62 9.33 3.45
C GLY A 125 -3.49 9.56 4.68
N GLY A 126 -4.72 10.06 4.50
CA GLY A 126 -5.71 10.25 5.55
C GLY A 126 -6.15 8.93 6.20
N ALA A 127 -6.32 7.87 5.41
CA ALA A 127 -6.60 6.53 5.93
C ALA A 127 -5.44 5.96 6.80
N HIS A 128 -4.24 6.50 6.62
CA HIS A 128 -3.03 6.16 7.39
C HIS A 128 -2.74 7.18 8.50
N PHE A 129 -3.66 8.11 8.78
CA PHE A 129 -3.47 9.08 9.85
C PHE A 129 -3.75 8.47 11.22
N VAL A 130 -2.73 8.48 12.09
CA VAL A 130 -2.88 8.18 13.51
C VAL A 130 -2.52 9.43 14.31
N PRO A 131 -3.41 9.96 15.18
CA PRO A 131 -3.21 11.23 15.88
C PRO A 131 -2.18 11.10 17.03
N ARG A 132 -0.93 10.76 16.72
CA ARG A 132 0.24 10.88 17.59
C ARG A 132 1.44 11.36 16.77
N ARG A 133 2.27 12.24 17.35
CA ARG A 133 3.37 12.93 16.65
C ARG A 133 4.23 12.06 15.71
N PRO A 134 4.72 10.86 16.09
CA PRO A 134 5.55 10.07 15.18
C PRO A 134 4.77 9.54 13.95
N PHE A 135 3.46 9.33 14.05
CA PHE A 135 2.64 8.79 12.97
C PHE A 135 2.14 9.85 11.97
N ALA A 136 2.29 11.14 12.27
CA ALA A 136 2.04 12.19 11.27
C ALA A 136 3.01 12.06 10.07
N ILE A 137 4.25 11.64 10.32
CA ILE A 137 5.25 11.35 9.29
C ILE A 137 4.83 10.13 8.47
N TRP A 138 4.18 9.15 9.09
CA TRP A 138 3.64 7.98 8.38
C TRP A 138 2.52 8.39 7.42
N ALA A 139 1.62 9.26 7.83
CA ALA A 139 0.58 9.80 6.95
C ALA A 139 1.20 10.59 5.77
N ALA A 140 2.22 11.41 6.02
CA ALA A 140 2.94 12.12 4.95
C ALA A 140 3.64 11.16 3.99
N PHE A 141 4.30 10.13 4.51
CA PHE A 141 4.87 9.06 3.70
C PHE A 141 3.80 8.34 2.88
N ALA A 142 2.64 8.05 3.47
CA ALA A 142 1.53 7.43 2.78
C ALA A 142 0.98 8.33 1.67
N VAL A 143 0.91 9.66 1.83
CA VAL A 143 0.57 10.57 0.72
C VAL A 143 1.59 10.47 -0.41
N LEU A 144 2.90 10.45 -0.10
CA LEU A 144 3.95 10.35 -1.12
C LEU A 144 3.91 9.01 -1.87
N ALA A 145 3.73 7.90 -1.14
CA ALA A 145 3.47 6.59 -1.73
C ALA A 145 2.18 6.60 -2.57
N GLY A 146 1.15 7.26 -2.04
CA GLY A 146 -0.10 7.69 -2.66
C GLY A 146 0.09 8.15 -4.10
N VAL A 147 0.84 9.25 -4.21
CA VAL A 147 1.21 9.90 -5.47
C VAL A 147 2.01 8.97 -6.37
N LEU A 148 3.05 8.30 -5.85
CA LEU A 148 3.87 7.38 -6.66
C LEU A 148 3.03 6.26 -7.30
N PHE A 149 2.20 5.58 -6.51
CA PHE A 149 1.36 4.49 -7.00
C PHE A 149 0.32 5.01 -8.01
N GLY A 150 -0.25 6.19 -7.76
CA GLY A 150 -1.19 6.81 -8.70
C GLY A 150 -0.52 7.21 -10.02
N LEU A 151 0.72 7.69 -9.99
CA LEU A 151 1.52 7.96 -11.19
C LEU A 151 1.90 6.67 -11.92
N LEU A 152 2.28 5.61 -11.20
CA LEU A 152 2.52 4.29 -11.80
C LEU A 152 1.26 3.77 -12.50
N TYR A 153 0.09 3.96 -11.91
CA TYR A 153 -1.17 3.58 -12.53
C TYR A 153 -1.44 4.35 -13.82
N GLN A 154 -1.27 5.68 -13.80
CA GLN A 154 -1.44 6.54 -14.99
C GLN A 154 -0.42 6.25 -16.09
N ALA A 155 0.84 6.01 -15.72
CA ALA A 155 1.93 5.79 -16.67
C ALA A 155 1.91 4.40 -17.31
N THR A 156 1.31 3.41 -16.67
CA THR A 156 1.27 2.03 -17.17
C THR A 156 -0.11 1.58 -17.64
N GLY A 157 -1.16 2.31 -17.28
CA GLY A 157 -2.56 1.97 -17.53
C GLY A 157 -3.04 0.72 -16.77
N SER A 158 -2.23 0.13 -15.88
CA SER A 158 -2.52 -1.16 -15.26
C SER A 158 -2.42 -1.10 -13.74
N LEU A 159 -3.45 -1.60 -13.06
CA LEU A 159 -3.50 -1.70 -11.61
C LEU A 159 -2.41 -2.63 -11.04
N MET A 160 -1.83 -3.51 -11.87
CA MET A 160 -0.76 -4.39 -11.43
C MET A 160 0.51 -3.63 -11.03
N ALA A 161 0.79 -2.46 -11.64
CA ALA A 161 1.93 -1.64 -11.26
C ALA A 161 1.84 -1.11 -9.81
N PRO A 162 0.78 -0.37 -9.41
CA PRO A 162 0.65 0.07 -8.03
C PRO A 162 0.48 -1.09 -7.04
N ILE A 163 -0.21 -2.18 -7.41
CA ILE A 163 -0.32 -3.37 -6.55
C ILE A 163 1.07 -3.92 -6.24
N ALA A 164 1.89 -4.17 -7.27
CA ALA A 164 3.21 -4.74 -7.06
C ALA A 164 4.12 -3.81 -6.26
N ALA A 165 4.06 -2.50 -6.51
CA ALA A 165 4.79 -1.50 -5.73
C ALA A 165 4.40 -1.53 -4.25
N HIS A 166 3.10 -1.54 -3.95
CA HIS A 166 2.57 -1.56 -2.59
C HIS A 166 2.96 -2.87 -1.87
N VAL A 167 2.80 -4.01 -2.52
CA VAL A 167 3.19 -5.33 -1.95
C VAL A 167 4.67 -5.36 -1.59
N VAL A 168 5.54 -4.83 -2.44
CA VAL A 168 6.98 -4.73 -2.16
C VAL A 168 7.25 -3.82 -0.97
N VAL A 169 6.63 -2.63 -0.94
CA VAL A 169 6.81 -1.65 0.13
C VAL A 169 6.38 -2.23 1.48
N ASN A 170 5.18 -2.81 1.55
CA ASN A 170 4.67 -3.38 2.79
C ASN A 170 5.41 -4.65 3.17
N GLY A 171 5.69 -5.55 2.22
CA GLY A 171 6.37 -6.81 2.48
C GLY A 171 7.76 -6.60 3.09
N LEU A 172 8.54 -5.69 2.52
CA LEU A 172 9.88 -5.37 3.03
C LEU A 172 9.83 -4.61 4.36
N ASN A 173 8.96 -3.61 4.50
CA ASN A 173 8.83 -2.86 5.76
C ASN A 173 8.34 -3.76 6.90
N LEU A 174 7.30 -4.57 6.68
CA LEU A 174 6.83 -5.53 7.68
C LEU A 174 7.92 -6.55 8.03
N TYR A 175 8.65 -7.07 7.05
CA TYR A 175 9.75 -7.99 7.30
C TYR A 175 10.84 -7.41 8.22
N TRP A 176 11.21 -6.13 8.03
CA TRP A 176 12.24 -5.49 8.85
C TRP A 176 11.75 -4.99 10.21
N LEU A 177 10.52 -4.47 10.27
CA LEU A 177 9.93 -3.97 11.51
C LEU A 177 9.57 -5.12 12.45
N ASN A 178 9.27 -6.29 11.90
CA ASN A 178 8.84 -7.46 12.66
C ASN A 178 9.80 -7.79 13.82
N PRO A 179 9.31 -7.78 15.07
CA PRO A 179 10.08 -8.26 16.22
C PRO A 179 10.47 -9.72 16.00
N ARG A 180 11.75 -10.08 16.26
CA ARG A 180 12.17 -11.49 16.19
C ARG A 180 11.34 -12.28 17.19
N ARG A 181 10.72 -13.39 16.75
CA ARG A 181 10.18 -14.39 17.66
C ARG A 181 11.37 -14.98 18.43
N GLY A 182 11.42 -14.72 19.73
CA GLY A 182 12.33 -15.41 20.65
C GLY A 182 11.96 -16.89 20.78
#